data_AF-A0A4R4TF61-F1
#
_entry.id   AF-A0A4R4TF61-F1
#
_cell.length_a   1.000
_cell.length_b   1.000
_cell.length_c   1.000
_cell.angle_alpha   90.00
_cell.angle_beta   90.00
_cell.angle_gamma   90.00
#
_symmetry.space_group_name_H-M   'P 1'
#
loop_
_entity.id
_entity.type
_entity.pdbx_description
1 polymer ?
#
loop_
_entity_poly.entity_id
_entity_poly.type
_entity_poly.pdbx_seq_one_letter_code
_entity_poly.pdbx_strand_id
1 'polypeptide(L)'
;MGLLTTKAYWTDAPDLPGLKIRRDDNRNRSEIRWGNPVDGDNQSGYDFEGHGTSGELGGDDFPLGTFTHHNYPIILGSFEKFSLTLQLQVYFQDHDLLHECRLVFNHDETPNVGDHWNDQVTLPDVHPDDATVHVNGVEYTVTITGFLVGSGAHKTKQPSFDTPEGEELSAKIFARFKQTGPRGS
;
A
#
# COMPACT_ATOMS: atom_id res chain seq x y z
N MET A 1 -22.97 6.46 4.48
CA MET A 1 -21.77 6.48 3.62
C MET A 1 -21.20 7.87 3.69
N GLY A 2 -19.99 8.00 4.21
CA GLY A 2 -19.28 9.28 4.26
C GLY A 2 -18.30 9.41 3.10
N LEU A 3 -18.00 10.65 2.72
CA LEU A 3 -16.93 10.90 1.76
C LEU A 3 -15.60 10.90 2.52
N LEU A 4 -14.65 10.12 2.03
CA LEU A 4 -13.28 10.12 2.54
C LEU A 4 -12.31 10.43 1.41
N THR A 5 -11.19 11.07 1.76
CA THR A 5 -10.10 11.35 0.83
C THR A 5 -8.83 10.75 1.39
N THR A 6 -8.09 10.06 0.54
CA THR A 6 -6.81 9.48 0.92
C THR A 6 -5.66 10.13 0.16
N LYS A 7 -4.53 10.23 0.85
CA LYS A 7 -3.22 10.56 0.27
C LYS A 7 -2.18 9.71 0.96
N ALA A 8 -1.11 9.35 0.28
CA ALA A 8 -0.02 8.67 0.95
C ALA A 8 1.34 8.97 0.30
N TYR A 9 2.39 8.83 1.11
CA TYR A 9 3.75 9.13 0.71
C TYR A 9 4.70 8.04 1.21
N TRP A 10 5.60 7.58 0.35
CA TRP A 10 6.69 6.72 0.78
C TRP A 10 7.65 7.54 1.65
N THR A 11 7.96 7.04 2.84
CA THR A 11 8.69 7.81 3.88
C THR A 11 9.92 7.13 4.42
N ASP A 12 9.99 5.79 4.35
CA ASP A 12 11.12 5.04 4.86
C ASP A 12 11.39 3.80 4.01
N ALA A 13 12.67 3.49 3.87
CA ALA A 13 13.22 2.35 3.14
C ALA A 13 14.65 2.09 3.63
N PRO A 14 15.13 0.84 3.59
CA PRO A 14 16.56 0.59 3.81
C PRO A 14 17.40 1.24 2.71
N ASP A 15 18.73 1.26 2.91
CA ASP A 15 19.68 1.77 1.92
C ASP A 15 19.74 0.83 0.70
N LEU A 16 18.80 1.01 -0.22
CA LEU A 16 18.66 0.23 -1.44
C LEU A 16 19.43 0.92 -2.58
N PRO A 17 20.13 0.16 -3.44
CA PRO A 17 20.78 0.73 -4.61
C PRO A 17 19.79 1.48 -5.50
N GLY A 18 20.19 2.65 -5.99
CA GLY A 18 19.36 3.43 -6.91
C GLY A 18 18.06 4.00 -6.29
N LEU A 19 17.92 3.99 -4.97
CA LEU A 19 16.71 4.44 -4.28
C LEU A 19 16.30 5.87 -4.70
N LYS A 20 15.05 6.00 -5.15
CA LYS A 20 14.43 7.29 -5.48
C LYS A 20 13.02 7.33 -4.91
N ILE A 21 12.69 8.40 -4.21
CA ILE A 21 11.32 8.69 -3.75
C ILE A 21 10.84 9.96 -4.44
N ARG A 22 9.64 9.91 -5.02
CA ARG A 22 8.98 11.06 -5.65
C ARG A 22 7.58 11.25 -5.10
N ARG A 23 7.15 12.51 -5.09
CA ARG A 23 5.85 12.95 -4.57
C ARG A 23 5.25 13.98 -5.51
N ASP A 24 3.99 13.76 -5.88
CA ASP A 24 3.15 14.71 -6.62
C ASP A 24 1.87 14.96 -5.82
N ASP A 25 1.89 16.04 -5.03
CA ASP A 25 0.77 16.44 -4.18
C ASP A 25 -0.49 16.84 -4.95
N ASN A 26 -0.32 17.33 -6.18
CA ASN A 26 -1.44 17.76 -7.00
C ASN A 26 -2.23 16.55 -7.54
N ARG A 27 -1.54 15.41 -7.69
CA ARG A 27 -2.14 14.14 -8.15
C ARG A 27 -2.35 13.12 -7.03
N ASN A 28 -2.05 13.48 -5.77
CA ASN A 28 -2.07 12.55 -4.62
C ASN A 28 -1.27 11.27 -4.88
N ARG A 29 -0.14 11.39 -5.59
CA ARG A 29 0.66 10.26 -6.05
C ARG A 29 2.05 10.28 -5.41
N SER A 30 2.52 9.11 -5.01
CA SER A 30 3.89 8.91 -4.52
C SER A 30 4.49 7.67 -5.15
N GLU A 31 5.77 7.79 -5.51
CA GLU A 31 6.56 6.74 -6.13
C GLU A 31 7.76 6.43 -5.24
N ILE A 32 8.12 5.16 -5.16
CA ILE A 32 9.41 4.68 -4.67
C ILE A 32 10.00 3.73 -5.72
N ARG A 33 11.28 3.89 -6.02
CA ARG A 33 12.02 3.06 -6.99
C ARG A 33 13.32 2.60 -6.37
N TRP A 34 13.75 1.38 -6.69
CA TRP A 34 15.00 0.78 -6.20
C TRP A 34 15.65 -0.08 -7.29
N GLY A 35 16.86 -0.55 -7.00
CA GLY A 35 17.66 -1.37 -7.90
C GLY A 35 18.37 -0.57 -8.98
N ASN A 36 19.52 -1.09 -9.41
CA ASN A 36 20.17 -0.64 -10.63
C ASN A 36 19.68 -1.54 -11.78
N PRO A 37 19.11 -0.99 -12.86
CA PRO A 37 18.62 -1.80 -13.98
C PRO A 37 19.72 -2.70 -14.57
N VAL A 38 19.39 -3.95 -14.91
CA VAL A 38 20.28 -4.84 -15.68
C VAL A 38 20.38 -4.35 -17.12
N ASP A 39 19.24 -3.99 -17.70
CA ASP A 39 19.11 -3.48 -19.06
C ASP A 39 18.18 -2.26 -19.08
N GLY A 40 18.53 -1.24 -19.87
CA GLY A 40 17.75 0.00 -19.98
C GLY A 40 17.78 0.87 -18.72
N ASP A 41 16.69 1.61 -18.48
CA ASP A 41 16.59 2.62 -17.41
C ASP A 41 15.49 2.32 -16.37
N ASN A 42 14.79 1.19 -16.50
CA ASN A 42 13.63 0.86 -15.66
C ASN A 42 14.05 0.24 -14.34
N GLN A 43 13.54 0.79 -13.24
CA GLN A 43 13.77 0.33 -11.88
C GLN A 43 12.52 -0.33 -11.34
N SER A 44 12.68 -1.39 -10.53
CA SER A 44 11.60 -1.94 -9.70
C SER A 44 11.10 -0.88 -8.72
N GLY A 45 9.86 -1.02 -8.27
CA GLY A 45 9.26 -0.01 -7.41
C GLY A 45 7.78 -0.12 -7.14
N TYR A 46 7.30 0.80 -6.32
CA TYR A 46 5.88 0.97 -6.06
C TYR A 46 5.39 2.38 -6.38
N ASP A 47 4.16 2.45 -6.88
CA ASP A 47 3.37 3.66 -6.88
C ASP A 47 2.18 3.52 -5.94
N PHE A 48 1.82 4.62 -5.31
CA PHE A 48 0.54 4.78 -4.64
C PHE A 48 -0.16 6.04 -5.12
N GLU A 49 -1.43 5.92 -5.47
CA GLU A 49 -2.31 7.02 -5.83
C GLU A 49 -3.56 7.02 -4.94
N GLY A 50 -3.67 8.05 -4.11
CA GLY A 50 -4.84 8.31 -3.28
C GLY A 50 -5.99 8.95 -4.07
N HIS A 51 -7.22 8.76 -3.63
CA HIS A 51 -8.40 9.34 -4.29
C HIS A 51 -9.54 9.61 -3.30
N GLY A 52 -10.50 10.44 -3.73
CA GLY A 52 -11.77 10.57 -3.03
C GLY A 52 -12.63 9.31 -3.25
N THR A 53 -13.18 8.75 -2.18
CA THR A 53 -14.09 7.60 -2.26
C THR A 53 -15.16 7.65 -1.18
N SER A 54 -16.23 6.87 -1.33
CA SER A 54 -17.18 6.65 -0.26
C SER A 54 -16.68 5.54 0.66
N GLY A 55 -16.71 5.77 1.97
CA GLY A 55 -16.49 4.74 2.97
C GLY A 55 -17.17 5.10 4.28
N GLU A 56 -17.32 4.11 5.15
CA GLU A 56 -17.97 4.27 6.44
C GLU A 56 -17.11 3.72 7.55
N LEU A 57 -17.18 4.40 8.70
CA LEU A 57 -16.85 3.78 9.97
C LEU A 57 -17.97 2.79 10.30
N GLY A 58 -17.64 1.53 10.59
CA GLY A 58 -18.68 0.52 10.84
C GLY A 58 -18.34 -0.90 10.42
N GLY A 59 -17.16 -1.12 9.86
CA GLY A 59 -16.67 -2.47 9.53
C GLY A 59 -16.82 -2.85 8.06
N ASP A 60 -17.29 -1.96 7.20
CA ASP A 60 -17.27 -2.17 5.75
C ASP A 60 -15.89 -1.86 5.16
N ASP A 61 -15.57 -2.52 4.05
CA ASP A 61 -14.32 -2.31 3.33
C ASP A 61 -14.45 -1.15 2.35
N PHE A 62 -13.46 -0.27 2.35
CA PHE A 62 -13.35 0.82 1.39
C PHE A 62 -11.96 0.88 0.77
N PRO A 63 -11.83 1.37 -0.49
CA PRO A 63 -10.53 1.48 -1.13
C PRO A 63 -9.74 2.64 -0.53
N LEU A 64 -8.47 2.43 -0.22
CA LEU A 64 -7.56 3.50 0.18
C LEU A 64 -6.90 4.17 -1.02
N GLY A 65 -6.74 3.46 -2.12
CA GLY A 65 -5.91 3.96 -3.22
C GLY A 65 -5.71 2.91 -4.29
N THR A 66 -5.05 3.32 -5.36
CA THR A 66 -4.45 2.41 -6.33
C THR A 66 -2.99 2.21 -5.94
N PHE A 67 -2.58 0.96 -5.82
CA PHE A 67 -1.21 0.54 -5.63
C PHE A 67 -0.73 -0.13 -6.91
N THR A 68 0.45 0.25 -7.39
CA THR A 68 1.08 -0.36 -8.57
C THR A 68 2.43 -0.90 -8.20
N HIS A 69 2.68 -2.16 -8.53
CA HIS A 69 3.99 -2.77 -8.44
C HIS A 69 4.63 -2.78 -9.83
N HIS A 70 5.82 -2.19 -9.91
CA HIS A 70 6.72 -2.18 -11.05
C HIS A 70 7.77 -3.25 -10.78
N ASN A 71 7.75 -4.36 -11.51
CA ASN A 71 8.79 -5.39 -11.41
C ASN A 71 9.66 -5.36 -12.66
N TYR A 72 10.94 -5.01 -12.52
CA TYR A 72 11.86 -4.88 -13.64
C TYR A 72 13.21 -5.53 -13.34
N PRO A 73 13.94 -5.99 -14.38
CA PRO A 73 15.28 -6.54 -14.19
C PRO A 73 16.25 -5.58 -13.54
N ILE A 74 16.62 -5.87 -12.30
CA ILE A 74 17.64 -5.15 -11.55
C ILE A 74 18.80 -6.06 -11.13
N ILE A 75 19.96 -5.45 -10.88
CA ILE A 75 21.12 -6.13 -10.33
C ILE A 75 20.80 -6.50 -8.88
N LEU A 76 20.52 -7.79 -8.67
CA LEU A 76 20.24 -8.34 -7.35
C LEU A 76 21.52 -8.34 -6.52
N GLY A 77 21.51 -7.55 -5.44
CA GLY A 77 22.59 -7.49 -4.45
C GLY A 77 22.28 -8.36 -3.24
N SER A 78 22.51 -7.83 -2.03
CA SER A 78 22.19 -8.51 -0.77
C SER A 78 20.80 -8.14 -0.20
N PHE A 79 19.89 -7.60 -1.01
CA PHE A 79 18.63 -6.99 -0.56
C PHE A 79 17.38 -7.70 -1.12
N GLU A 80 17.34 -9.03 -1.11
CA GLU A 80 16.18 -9.79 -1.59
C GLU A 80 14.90 -9.49 -0.79
N LYS A 81 15.02 -9.30 0.52
CA LYS A 81 13.87 -9.07 1.41
C LYS A 81 14.05 -7.80 2.19
N PHE A 82 13.07 -6.92 2.09
CA PHE A 82 13.08 -5.63 2.79
C PHE A 82 11.66 -5.12 3.03
N SER A 83 11.57 -4.08 3.85
CA SER A 83 10.32 -3.40 4.14
C SER A 83 10.36 -1.95 3.70
N LEU A 84 9.22 -1.44 3.24
CA LEU A 84 9.02 -0.05 2.84
C LEU A 84 7.85 0.54 3.60
N THR A 85 7.98 1.78 4.07
CA THR A 85 6.93 2.45 4.83
C THR A 85 6.22 3.50 3.99
N LEU A 86 4.90 3.35 3.88
CA LEU A 86 3.99 4.33 3.29
C LEU A 86 3.23 5.06 4.42
N GLN A 87 3.43 6.37 4.53
CA GLN A 87 2.63 7.23 5.40
C GLN A 87 1.30 7.54 4.72
N LEU A 88 0.22 6.93 5.20
CA LEU A 88 -1.14 7.15 4.75
C LEU A 88 -1.81 8.27 5.56
N GLN A 89 -2.59 9.08 4.87
CA GLN A 89 -3.49 10.09 5.40
C GLN A 89 -4.91 9.76 4.93
N VAL A 90 -5.83 9.58 5.88
CA VAL A 90 -7.26 9.36 5.63
C VAL A 90 -8.04 10.51 6.25
N TYR A 91 -8.67 11.31 5.40
CA TYR A 91 -9.52 12.41 5.83
C TYR A 91 -10.99 11.99 5.76
N PHE A 92 -11.66 11.92 6.91
CA PHE A 92 -13.07 11.64 7.07
C PHE A 92 -13.87 12.94 7.02
N GLN A 93 -14.48 13.24 5.88
CA GLN A 93 -15.10 14.56 5.67
C GLN A 93 -16.30 14.80 6.60
N ASP A 94 -17.11 13.78 6.85
CA ASP A 94 -18.30 13.86 7.72
C ASP A 94 -17.96 14.13 9.19
N HIS A 95 -16.69 13.92 9.57
CA HIS A 95 -16.20 14.09 10.94
C HIS A 95 -15.14 15.17 11.08
N ASP A 96 -14.77 15.84 9.97
CA ASP A 96 -13.66 16.81 9.92
C ASP A 96 -12.39 16.27 10.62
N LEU A 97 -12.07 15.00 10.33
CA LEU A 97 -11.01 14.26 11.02
C LEU A 97 -9.96 13.78 10.04
N LEU A 98 -8.71 14.18 10.26
CA LEU A 98 -7.54 13.60 9.62
C LEU A 98 -6.97 12.49 10.53
N HIS A 99 -6.86 11.29 9.99
CA HIS A 99 -6.13 10.19 10.60
C HIS A 99 -4.90 9.87 9.76
N GLU A 100 -3.77 9.71 10.41
CA GLU A 100 -2.52 9.33 9.78
C GLU A 100 -2.10 7.96 10.30
N CYS A 101 -1.69 7.06 9.40
CA CYS A 101 -1.14 5.76 9.78
C CYS A 101 -0.05 5.32 8.83
N ARG A 102 0.89 4.54 9.34
CA ARG A 102 1.98 3.94 8.57
C ARG A 102 1.57 2.54 8.11
N LEU A 103 1.72 2.28 6.82
CA LEU A 103 1.61 0.96 6.23
C LEU A 103 3.01 0.44 5.91
N VAL A 104 3.34 -0.74 6.41
CA VAL A 104 4.65 -1.39 6.22
C VAL A 104 4.48 -2.51 5.20
N PHE A 105 5.02 -2.29 4.01
CA PHE A 105 5.03 -3.28 2.94
C PHE A 105 6.27 -4.15 3.07
N ASN A 106 6.10 -5.47 3.06
CA ASN A 106 7.21 -6.41 2.95
C ASN A 106 7.32 -6.86 1.49
N HIS A 107 8.52 -6.71 0.93
CA HIS A 107 8.84 -7.07 -0.45
C HIS A 107 9.81 -8.23 -0.50
N ASP A 108 9.62 -9.10 -1.49
CA ASP A 108 10.53 -10.19 -1.86
C ASP A 108 10.91 -10.00 -3.33
N GLU A 109 12.12 -9.46 -3.55
CA GLU A 109 12.75 -9.36 -4.87
C GLU A 109 13.42 -10.70 -5.17
N THR A 110 12.80 -11.46 -6.05
CA THR A 110 13.19 -12.84 -6.30
C THR A 110 14.39 -12.91 -7.23
N PRO A 111 15.32 -13.85 -7.01
CA PRO A 111 16.27 -14.19 -8.06
C PRO A 111 15.51 -14.60 -9.32
N ASN A 112 15.80 -13.95 -10.45
CA ASN A 112 15.23 -14.25 -11.76
C ASN A 112 15.72 -15.59 -12.36
N VAL A 113 15.77 -16.63 -11.52
CA VAL A 113 16.26 -17.98 -11.82
C VAL A 113 15.36 -19.02 -11.16
N GLY A 114 15.09 -20.14 -11.83
CA GLY A 114 14.27 -21.23 -11.30
C GLY A 114 12.78 -21.11 -11.63
N ASP A 115 11.94 -21.78 -10.84
CA ASP A 115 10.52 -21.99 -11.16
C ASP A 115 9.61 -20.81 -10.74
N HIS A 116 10.09 -19.90 -9.89
CA HIS A 116 9.37 -18.70 -9.45
C HIS A 116 10.31 -17.49 -9.48
N TRP A 117 10.07 -16.63 -10.46
CA TRP A 117 10.87 -15.46 -10.82
C TRP A 117 10.01 -14.19 -10.85
N ASN A 118 8.78 -14.29 -10.31
CA ASN A 118 7.92 -13.15 -10.10
C ASN A 118 8.19 -12.58 -8.71
N ASP A 119 8.24 -11.27 -8.64
CA ASP A 119 8.37 -10.59 -7.37
C ASP A 119 7.03 -10.48 -6.67
N GLN A 120 7.08 -10.69 -5.36
CA GLN A 120 5.90 -10.78 -4.53
C GLN A 120 5.82 -9.63 -3.55
N VAL A 121 4.65 -9.01 -3.50
CA VAL A 121 4.25 -8.11 -2.41
C VAL A 121 3.09 -8.72 -1.65
N THR A 122 3.15 -8.65 -0.33
CA THR A 122 2.08 -9.08 0.57
C THR A 122 1.31 -7.87 1.10
N LEU A 123 0.13 -8.09 1.70
CA LEU A 123 -0.59 -6.99 2.32
C LEU A 123 0.30 -6.27 3.33
N PRO A 124 0.33 -4.93 3.31
CA PRO A 124 1.08 -4.21 4.31
C PRO A 124 0.43 -4.34 5.67
N ASP A 125 1.27 -4.38 6.69
CA ASP A 125 0.84 -4.27 8.08
C ASP A 125 0.59 -2.80 8.43
N VAL A 126 -0.45 -2.54 9.22
CA VAL A 126 -0.59 -1.23 9.87
C VAL A 126 0.40 -1.19 11.02
N HIS A 127 1.23 -0.15 11.08
CA HIS A 127 2.19 0.02 12.16
C HIS A 127 1.46 -0.02 13.53
N PRO A 128 1.96 -0.75 14.54
CA PRO A 128 1.23 -0.98 15.79
C PRO A 128 0.74 0.29 16.49
N ASP A 129 1.56 1.34 16.52
CA ASP A 129 1.19 2.63 17.12
C ASP A 129 0.03 3.34 16.41
N ASP A 130 -0.24 2.97 15.14
CA ASP A 130 -1.24 3.61 14.29
C ASP A 130 -2.43 2.66 14.01
N ALA A 131 -2.47 1.49 14.66
CA ALA A 131 -3.49 0.46 14.43
C ALA A 131 -4.89 0.86 14.94
N THR A 132 -5.02 2.01 15.61
CA THR A 132 -6.30 2.52 16.10
C THR A 132 -6.51 4.01 15.80
N VAL A 133 -7.78 4.40 15.61
CA VAL A 133 -8.22 5.79 15.51
C VAL A 133 -9.38 6.04 16.45
N HIS A 134 -9.49 7.26 16.99
CA HIS A 134 -10.65 7.69 17.76
C HIS A 134 -11.48 8.68 16.95
N VAL A 135 -12.75 8.35 16.72
CA VAL A 135 -13.72 9.23 16.05
C VAL A 135 -14.88 9.48 17.01
N ASN A 136 -15.09 10.75 17.38
CA ASN A 136 -16.14 11.14 18.34
C ASN A 136 -16.11 10.34 19.65
N GLY A 137 -14.93 9.98 20.14
CA GLY A 137 -14.74 9.20 21.36
C GLY A 137 -14.93 7.68 21.22
N VAL A 138 -15.26 7.20 20.02
CA VAL A 138 -15.31 5.76 19.70
C VAL A 138 -13.98 5.35 19.07
N GLU A 139 -13.40 4.27 19.56
CA GLU A 139 -12.14 3.72 19.07
C GLU A 139 -12.42 2.66 17.97
N TYR A 140 -11.63 2.71 16.90
CA TYR A 140 -11.71 1.80 15.76
C TYR A 140 -10.34 1.22 15.46
N THR A 141 -10.26 -0.08 15.21
CA THR A 141 -9.09 -0.74 14.64
C THR A 141 -9.05 -0.54 13.13
N VAL A 142 -7.87 -0.23 12.62
CA VAL A 142 -7.58 -0.14 11.18
C VAL A 142 -7.01 -1.48 10.71
N THR A 143 -7.53 -2.02 9.61
CA THR A 143 -7.02 -3.27 9.03
C THR A 143 -6.98 -3.17 7.51
N ILE A 144 -5.88 -3.57 6.91
CA ILE A 144 -5.78 -3.75 5.46
C ILE A 144 -6.38 -5.11 5.09
N THR A 145 -7.37 -5.13 4.21
CA THR A 145 -8.20 -6.33 3.99
C THR A 145 -7.96 -7.03 2.65
N GLY A 146 -7.19 -6.43 1.75
CA GLY A 146 -6.83 -7.07 0.48
C GLY A 146 -6.46 -6.11 -0.64
N PHE A 147 -5.76 -6.66 -1.63
CA PHE A 147 -5.65 -6.08 -2.96
C PHE A 147 -6.83 -6.57 -3.80
N LEU A 148 -7.67 -5.66 -4.29
CA LEU A 148 -8.74 -6.01 -5.23
C LEU A 148 -8.15 -6.06 -6.65
N VAL A 149 -8.04 -7.27 -7.18
CA VAL A 149 -7.44 -7.58 -8.47
C VAL A 149 -8.50 -8.13 -9.44
N GLY A 150 -8.21 -8.07 -10.73
CA GLY A 150 -9.10 -8.53 -11.80
C GLY A 150 -10.03 -7.44 -12.36
N SER A 151 -10.90 -7.84 -13.30
CA SER A 151 -11.74 -6.92 -14.06
C SER A 151 -13.21 -7.34 -14.05
N GLY A 152 -14.10 -6.36 -14.24
CA GLY A 152 -15.55 -6.59 -14.32
C GLY A 152 -16.11 -7.37 -13.12
N ALA A 153 -16.83 -8.46 -13.41
CA ALA A 153 -17.46 -9.33 -12.42
C ALA A 153 -16.49 -10.28 -11.70
N HIS A 154 -15.23 -10.38 -12.13
CA HIS A 154 -14.25 -11.33 -11.61
C HIS A 154 -13.26 -10.69 -10.63
N LYS A 155 -13.63 -9.57 -10.00
CA LYS A 155 -12.78 -8.92 -9.01
C LYS A 155 -12.72 -9.74 -7.73
N THR A 156 -11.51 -10.01 -7.26
CA THR A 156 -11.27 -10.78 -6.02
C THR A 156 -10.27 -10.06 -5.14
N LYS A 157 -10.43 -10.19 -3.81
CA LYS A 157 -9.44 -9.69 -2.86
C LYS A 157 -8.39 -10.76 -2.64
N GLN A 158 -7.13 -10.38 -2.81
CA GLN A 158 -5.99 -11.26 -2.61
C GLN A 158 -5.07 -10.72 -1.50
N PRO A 159 -4.44 -11.60 -0.73
CA PRO A 159 -3.50 -11.24 0.35
C PRO A 159 -2.09 -10.92 -0.17
N SER A 160 -1.83 -11.20 -1.44
CA SER A 160 -0.56 -10.94 -2.11
C SER A 160 -0.79 -10.62 -3.57
N PHE A 161 0.28 -10.20 -4.21
CA PHE A 161 0.32 -9.84 -5.61
C PHE A 161 1.67 -10.29 -6.17
N ASP A 162 1.63 -11.11 -7.22
CA ASP A 162 2.82 -11.60 -7.91
C ASP A 162 2.93 -10.90 -9.26
N THR A 163 3.99 -10.13 -9.45
CA THR A 163 4.20 -9.34 -10.66
C THR A 163 5.26 -10.00 -11.52
N PRO A 164 4.94 -10.42 -12.76
CA PRO A 164 5.93 -10.97 -13.67
C PRO A 164 7.08 -10.00 -13.93
N GLU A 165 8.26 -10.55 -14.16
CA GLU A 165 9.44 -9.75 -14.46
C GLU A 165 9.26 -8.94 -15.76
N GLY A 166 9.61 -7.65 -15.70
CA GLY A 166 9.46 -6.70 -16.79
C GLY A 166 8.05 -6.11 -16.94
N GLU A 167 7.11 -6.47 -16.07
CA GLU A 167 5.71 -6.03 -16.11
C GLU A 167 5.37 -5.11 -14.93
N GLU A 168 4.26 -4.39 -15.08
CA GLU A 168 3.63 -3.70 -13.97
C GLU A 168 2.24 -4.30 -13.71
N LEU A 169 1.86 -4.36 -12.45
CA LEU A 169 0.50 -4.75 -12.09
C LEU A 169 -0.07 -3.72 -11.10
N SER A 170 -1.37 -3.42 -11.25
CA SER A 170 -2.07 -2.45 -10.41
C SER A 170 -3.27 -3.08 -9.71
N ALA A 171 -3.49 -2.71 -8.45
CA ALA A 171 -4.63 -3.14 -7.65
C ALA A 171 -5.15 -2.01 -6.78
N LYS A 172 -6.43 -2.07 -6.41
CA LYS A 172 -6.94 -1.21 -5.33
C LYS A 172 -6.63 -1.86 -3.99
N ILE A 173 -5.99 -1.14 -3.08
CA ILE A 173 -5.79 -1.61 -1.70
C ILE A 173 -7.00 -1.21 -0.85
N PHE A 174 -7.54 -2.16 -0.08
CA PHE A 174 -8.72 -1.95 0.75
C PHE A 174 -8.37 -1.96 2.23
N ALA A 175 -9.10 -1.14 2.99
CA ALA A 175 -9.05 -1.14 4.43
C ALA A 175 -10.45 -1.25 5.04
N ARG A 176 -10.47 -1.58 6.33
CA ARG A 176 -11.65 -1.65 7.18
C ARG A 176 -11.37 -0.95 8.50
N PHE A 177 -12.34 -0.16 8.94
CA PHE A 177 -12.35 0.49 10.26
C PHE A 177 -13.43 -0.17 11.10
N LYS A 178 -13.03 -0.97 12.08
CA LYS A 178 -13.94 -1.75 12.92
C LYS A 178 -13.87 -1.23 14.35
N GLN A 179 -15.02 -0.87 14.92
CA GLN A 179 -15.10 -0.44 16.31
C GLN A 179 -14.46 -1.50 17.23
N THR A 180 -13.53 -1.08 18.10
CA THR A 180 -13.05 -1.95 19.18
C THR A 180 -14.22 -2.13 20.16
N GLY A 181 -14.49 -3.36 20.60
CA GLY A 181 -15.62 -3.66 21.49
C GLY A 181 -15.65 -2.72 22.71
N PRO A 182 -16.80 -2.55 23.39
CA PRO A 182 -16.92 -1.56 24.46
C PRO A 182 -15.78 -1.72 25.46
N ARG A 183 -15.10 -0.61 25.80
CA ARG A 183 -14.13 -0.57 26.91
C ARG A 183 -14.83 -1.18 28.11
N GLY A 184 -14.33 -2.33 28.57
CA GLY A 184 -14.88 -3.03 29.72
C GLY A 184 -15.02 -2.03 30.88
N SER A 185 -16.22 -1.95 31.41
CA SER A 185 -16.56 -1.23 32.65
C SER A 185 -15.76 -1.74 33.83
#